data_AF-A0A645BIQ7-F1
#
_entry.id   AF-A0A645BIQ7-F1
#
_cell.length_a   1.000
_cell.length_b   1.000
_cell.length_c   1.000
_cell.angle_alpha   90.00
_cell.angle_beta   90.00
_cell.angle_gamma   90.00
#
_symmetry.space_group_name_H-M   'P 1'
#
loop_
_entity.id
_entity.type
_entity.pdbx_description
1 polymer ?
#
loop_
_entity_poly.entity_id
_entity_poly.type
_entity_poly.pdbx_seq_one_letter_code
_entity_poly.pdbx_strand_id
1 'polypeptide(L)'
;MLNSSVKKSALLSKERGPFEKYNEEAVFKSPFFINNINEDVKELVKKYGLRNSQILTIPPTGSISTMLGISGGIEPMFNISYTRKTETLHSQDVYYKVYTPIVKEYMNLKDITDEHELPDIFVTAMSLKPEERIAMQGVWQKHIDASISSTINLPYEATVEDVYNIYMSAWENKLKGITIYRDGCERSGVLLNDKKSDKDKKNKEEKKNDKDKKNKEEKIEKSEEHHIEDGHEKFVCPECGNEAIIPTGGCSVCLQCGYSKCN
;
A
#
# COMPACT_ATOMS: atom_id res chain seq x y z
N MET A 1 -16.29 9.18 -15.52
CA MET A 1 -15.50 9.93 -14.53
C MET A 1 -14.38 10.74 -15.20
N LEU A 2 -13.44 10.12 -15.90
CA LEU A 2 -12.29 10.81 -16.51
C LEU A 2 -12.67 12.01 -17.40
N ASN A 3 -13.54 11.84 -18.40
CA ASN A 3 -13.99 12.95 -19.25
C ASN A 3 -14.58 14.12 -18.45
N SER A 4 -15.38 13.82 -17.42
CA SER A 4 -15.95 14.84 -16.53
C SER A 4 -14.87 15.61 -15.77
N SER A 5 -13.85 14.91 -15.26
CA SER A 5 -12.72 15.51 -14.54
C SER A 5 -11.87 16.39 -15.46
N VAL A 6 -11.54 15.92 -16.67
CA VAL A 6 -10.79 16.69 -17.68
C VAL A 6 -11.57 17.93 -18.11
N LYS A 7 -12.86 17.77 -18.40
CA LYS A 7 -13.76 18.88 -18.71
C LYS A 7 -13.78 19.92 -17.59
N LYS A 8 -13.85 19.49 -16.33
CA LYS A 8 -13.85 20.41 -15.19
C LYS A 8 -12.50 21.14 -15.06
N SER A 9 -11.38 20.45 -15.26
CA SER A 9 -10.05 21.06 -15.30
C SER A 9 -9.94 22.13 -16.39
N ALA A 10 -10.48 21.88 -17.59
CA ALA A 10 -10.50 22.87 -18.68
C ALA A 10 -11.38 24.08 -18.36
N LEU A 11 -12.54 23.87 -17.75
CA LEU A 11 -13.41 24.98 -17.32
C LEU A 11 -12.78 25.82 -16.21
N LEU A 12 -12.07 25.18 -15.26
CA LEU A 12 -11.29 25.91 -14.26
C LEU A 12 -10.14 26.71 -14.89
N SER A 13 -9.55 26.17 -15.96
CA SER A 13 -8.50 26.84 -16.73
C SER A 13 -9.04 28.10 -17.42
N LYS A 14 -10.28 28.06 -17.92
CA LYS A 14 -10.96 29.25 -18.47
C LYS A 14 -11.07 30.38 -17.43
N GLU A 15 -11.37 30.05 -16.17
CA GLU A 15 -11.58 31.03 -15.10
C GLU A 15 -10.27 31.54 -14.49
N ARG A 16 -9.25 30.67 -14.38
CA ARG A 16 -8.05 30.93 -13.56
C ARG A 16 -6.73 30.82 -14.33
N GLY A 17 -6.79 30.58 -15.63
CA GLY A 17 -5.65 30.21 -16.47
C GLY A 17 -5.21 28.75 -16.27
N PRO A 18 -4.43 28.20 -17.20
CA PRO A 18 -3.88 26.84 -17.08
C PRO A 18 -2.86 26.74 -15.94
N PHE A 19 -2.43 25.52 -15.61
CA PHE A 19 -1.27 25.35 -14.73
C PHE A 19 0.00 25.91 -15.42
N GLU A 20 0.95 26.39 -14.62
CA GLU A 20 2.09 27.19 -15.10
C GLU A 20 2.93 26.50 -16.19
N LYS A 21 3.12 25.18 -16.09
CA LYS A 21 3.89 24.38 -17.04
C LYS A 21 3.03 23.65 -18.08
N TYR A 22 1.82 24.15 -18.34
CA TYR A 22 0.94 23.54 -19.35
C TYR A 22 1.58 23.59 -20.73
N ASN A 23 1.64 22.44 -21.38
CA ASN A 23 2.13 22.28 -22.74
C ASN A 23 1.08 21.52 -23.54
N GLU A 24 0.40 22.23 -24.44
CA GLU A 24 -0.65 21.67 -25.29
C GLU A 24 -0.12 20.50 -26.12
N GLU A 25 1.01 20.68 -26.80
CA GLU A 25 1.60 19.67 -27.67
C GLU A 25 1.90 18.37 -26.91
N ALA A 26 2.46 18.47 -25.71
CA ALA A 26 2.76 17.32 -24.87
C ALA A 26 1.49 16.57 -24.42
N VAL A 27 0.44 17.31 -24.05
CA VAL A 27 -0.85 16.72 -23.65
C VAL A 27 -1.50 16.01 -24.82
N PHE A 28 -1.60 16.65 -25.98
CA PHE A 28 -2.26 16.11 -27.17
C PHE A 28 -1.48 14.98 -27.85
N LYS A 29 -0.15 14.91 -27.67
CA LYS A 29 0.67 13.76 -28.10
C LYS A 29 0.62 12.58 -27.13
N SER A 30 0.12 12.75 -25.91
CA SER A 30 0.13 11.68 -24.92
C SER A 30 -0.84 10.55 -25.30
N PRO A 31 -0.42 9.27 -25.27
CA PRO A 31 -1.31 8.14 -25.53
C PRO A 31 -2.52 8.11 -24.60
N PHE A 32 -2.34 8.57 -23.36
CA PHE A 32 -3.42 8.69 -22.40
C PHE A 32 -4.52 9.64 -22.88
N PHE A 33 -4.17 10.86 -23.31
CA PHE A 33 -5.17 11.84 -23.70
C PHE A 33 -5.86 11.45 -25.02
N ILE A 34 -5.08 10.93 -25.98
CA ILE A 34 -5.59 10.48 -27.28
C ILE A 34 -6.65 9.39 -27.13
N ASN A 35 -6.37 8.37 -26.30
CA ASN A 35 -7.20 7.17 -26.22
C ASN A 35 -8.41 7.31 -25.30
N ASN A 36 -8.41 8.29 -24.39
CA ASN A 36 -9.38 8.31 -23.28
C ASN A 36 -10.32 9.52 -23.25
N ILE A 37 -10.03 10.57 -24.01
CA ILE A 37 -10.77 11.83 -23.95
C ILE A 37 -11.66 11.98 -25.18
N ASN A 38 -12.91 12.37 -24.97
CA ASN A 38 -13.88 12.60 -26.03
C ASN A 38 -13.58 13.91 -26.77
N GLU A 39 -14.00 13.99 -28.03
CA GLU A 39 -13.66 15.11 -28.90
C GLU A 39 -14.18 16.45 -28.38
N ASP A 40 -15.40 16.48 -27.83
CA ASP A 40 -15.99 17.68 -27.21
C ASP A 40 -15.14 18.20 -26.04
N VAL A 41 -14.54 17.29 -25.27
CA VAL A 41 -13.65 17.65 -24.17
C VAL A 41 -12.28 18.07 -24.69
N LYS A 42 -11.75 17.44 -25.75
CA LYS A 42 -10.49 17.86 -26.39
C LYS A 42 -10.59 19.29 -26.91
N GLU A 43 -11.70 19.68 -27.52
CA GLU A 43 -11.93 21.05 -27.99
C GLU A 43 -11.88 22.07 -26.83
N LEU A 44 -12.47 21.72 -25.68
CA LEU A 44 -12.40 22.57 -24.48
C LEU A 44 -10.98 22.70 -23.96
N VAL A 45 -10.22 21.60 -23.93
CA VAL A 45 -8.81 21.61 -23.52
C VAL A 45 -7.96 22.41 -24.49
N LYS A 46 -8.20 22.30 -25.80
CA LYS A 46 -7.51 23.11 -26.82
C LYS A 46 -7.81 24.60 -26.65
N LYS A 47 -9.04 24.95 -26.29
CA LYS A 47 -9.46 26.35 -26.14
C LYS A 47 -8.95 26.99 -24.85
N TYR A 48 -8.94 26.24 -23.74
CA TYR A 48 -8.71 26.82 -22.41
C TYR A 48 -7.47 26.28 -21.70
N GLY A 49 -6.88 25.18 -22.17
CA GLY A 49 -5.83 24.45 -21.47
C GLY A 49 -6.37 23.60 -20.32
N LEU A 50 -5.46 23.09 -19.48
CA LEU A 50 -5.79 22.35 -18.26
C LEU A 50 -5.34 23.14 -17.03
N ARG A 51 -6.16 23.13 -15.97
CA ARG A 51 -5.80 23.75 -14.69
C ARG A 51 -5.00 22.81 -13.79
N ASN A 52 -5.24 21.51 -13.90
CA ASN A 52 -4.57 20.47 -13.12
C ASN A 52 -3.57 19.72 -14.00
N SER A 53 -2.33 19.57 -13.52
CA SER A 53 -1.28 18.79 -14.21
C SER A 53 -1.51 17.28 -14.12
N GLN A 54 -2.13 16.83 -13.03
CA GLN A 54 -2.56 15.46 -12.78
C GLN A 54 -4.01 15.48 -12.29
N ILE A 55 -4.84 14.57 -12.78
CA ILE A 55 -6.29 14.60 -12.62
C ILE A 55 -6.78 13.39 -11.81
N LEU A 56 -6.30 12.18 -12.12
CA LEU A 56 -6.72 10.94 -11.48
C LEU A 56 -5.53 10.20 -10.88
N THR A 57 -5.74 9.74 -9.65
CA THR A 57 -4.85 8.85 -8.91
C THR A 57 -5.69 7.92 -8.05
N ILE A 58 -5.22 6.69 -7.83
CA ILE A 58 -5.90 5.72 -6.95
C ILE A 58 -4.98 5.45 -5.75
N PRO A 59 -5.16 6.15 -4.62
CA PRO A 59 -4.37 5.93 -3.41
C PRO A 59 -4.90 4.73 -2.60
N PRO A 60 -4.13 4.20 -1.64
CA PRO A 60 -4.66 3.27 -0.68
C PRO A 60 -5.69 3.97 0.22
N THR A 61 -6.77 3.28 0.57
CA THR A 61 -7.90 3.85 1.33
C THR A 61 -8.04 3.24 2.74
N GLY A 62 -7.00 2.56 3.24
CA GLY A 62 -6.90 1.88 4.55
C GLY A 62 -8.05 2.10 5.55
N SER A 63 -7.90 3.08 6.45
CA SER A 63 -8.89 3.29 7.53
C SER A 63 -10.24 3.81 7.02
N ILE A 64 -10.27 4.61 5.95
CA ILE A 64 -11.53 5.17 5.42
C ILE A 64 -12.38 4.09 4.74
N SER A 65 -11.77 3.14 4.05
CA SER A 65 -12.48 1.99 3.45
C SER A 65 -13.00 1.06 4.54
N THR A 66 -12.20 0.83 5.58
CA THR A 66 -12.60 0.05 6.76
C THR A 66 -13.77 0.70 7.49
N MET A 67 -13.75 2.02 7.68
CA MET A 67 -14.83 2.78 8.31
C MET A 67 -16.13 2.69 7.51
N LEU A 68 -16.04 2.75 6.18
CA LEU A 68 -17.20 2.64 5.27
C LEU A 68 -17.61 1.19 4.99
N GLY A 69 -16.83 0.20 5.45
CA GLY A 69 -17.09 -1.21 5.19
C GLY A 69 -16.90 -1.64 3.73
N ILE A 70 -16.05 -0.94 2.97
CA ILE A 70 -15.76 -1.21 1.55
C ILE A 70 -14.33 -1.69 1.34
N SER A 71 -14.04 -2.30 0.19
CA SER A 71 -12.68 -2.68 -0.17
C SER A 71 -11.81 -1.44 -0.46
N GLY A 72 -10.49 -1.63 -0.33
CA GLY A 72 -9.54 -0.52 -0.45
C GLY A 72 -9.13 -0.26 -1.90
N GLY A 73 -9.38 0.94 -2.42
CA GLY A 73 -8.88 1.34 -3.74
C GLY A 73 -9.50 0.48 -4.86
N ILE A 74 -8.67 -0.25 -5.61
CA ILE A 74 -9.12 -1.27 -6.58
C ILE A 74 -8.82 -2.70 -6.08
N GLU A 75 -8.50 -2.86 -4.80
CA GLU A 75 -8.13 -4.16 -4.25
C GLU A 75 -9.39 -5.02 -3.97
N PRO A 76 -9.29 -6.34 -4.18
CA PRO A 76 -10.23 -7.33 -3.67
C PRO A 76 -10.38 -7.18 -2.15
N MET A 77 -11.41 -7.82 -1.59
CA MET A 77 -11.49 -7.92 -0.13
C MET A 77 -10.24 -8.64 0.39
N PHE A 78 -9.67 -8.14 1.48
CA PHE A 78 -8.48 -8.73 2.04
C PHE A 78 -8.73 -10.17 2.52
N ASN A 79 -9.83 -10.37 3.26
CA ASN A 79 -10.28 -11.68 3.70
C ASN A 79 -11.82 -11.75 3.77
N ILE A 80 -12.38 -12.96 3.77
CA ILE A 80 -13.82 -13.23 3.94
C ILE A 80 -14.26 -12.81 5.34
N SER A 81 -13.42 -13.13 6.33
CA SER A 81 -13.67 -12.88 7.74
C SER A 81 -12.37 -12.59 8.49
N TYR A 82 -12.49 -11.96 9.65
CA TYR A 82 -11.38 -11.56 10.53
C TYR A 82 -11.74 -11.91 11.98
N THR A 83 -10.78 -12.36 12.78
CA THR A 83 -11.00 -12.48 14.23
C THR A 83 -10.77 -11.13 14.90
N ARG A 84 -11.78 -10.62 15.62
CA ARG A 84 -11.63 -9.47 16.50
C ARG A 84 -11.56 -9.91 17.94
N LYS A 85 -10.59 -9.36 18.66
CA LYS A 85 -10.48 -9.40 20.12
C LYS A 85 -11.20 -8.19 20.69
N THR A 86 -12.12 -8.38 21.64
CA THR A 86 -12.64 -7.30 22.47
C THR A 86 -12.12 -7.44 23.89
N GLU A 87 -11.50 -6.38 24.37
CA GLU A 87 -11.15 -6.23 25.78
C GLU A 87 -12.36 -5.58 26.46
N THR A 88 -13.23 -6.41 27.04
CA THR A 88 -14.30 -5.90 27.90
C THR A 88 -13.72 -5.49 29.24
N LEU A 89 -14.39 -4.58 29.95
CA LEU A 89 -14.06 -4.12 31.31
C LEU A 89 -13.98 -5.25 32.38
N HIS A 90 -14.08 -6.52 32.00
CA HIS A 90 -14.21 -7.69 32.87
C HIS A 90 -13.10 -8.75 32.68
N SER A 91 -11.92 -8.35 32.20
CA SER A 91 -10.68 -9.15 32.30
C SER A 91 -10.68 -10.51 31.60
N GLN A 92 -11.55 -10.71 30.60
CA GLN A 92 -11.49 -11.87 29.70
C GLN A 92 -11.46 -11.42 28.25
N ASP A 93 -10.49 -11.95 27.51
CA ASP A 93 -10.33 -11.73 26.09
C ASP A 93 -11.40 -12.53 25.33
N VAL A 94 -12.39 -11.84 24.76
CA VAL A 94 -13.39 -12.49 23.90
C VAL A 94 -12.99 -12.32 22.45
N TYR A 95 -12.83 -13.44 21.75
CA TYR A 95 -12.55 -13.49 20.32
C TYR A 95 -13.85 -13.83 19.57
N TYR A 96 -14.22 -13.02 18.59
CA TYR A 96 -15.35 -13.30 17.71
C TYR A 96 -14.99 -13.05 16.26
N LYS A 97 -15.61 -13.84 15.38
CA LYS A 97 -15.41 -13.77 13.94
C LYS A 97 -16.29 -12.67 13.35
N VAL A 98 -15.68 -11.75 12.62
CA VAL A 98 -16.34 -10.65 11.92
C VAL A 98 -16.19 -10.87 10.43
N TYR A 99 -17.32 -10.97 9.74
CA TYR A 99 -17.36 -11.11 8.28
C TYR A 99 -17.23 -9.76 7.58
N THR A 100 -16.61 -9.75 6.40
CA THR A 100 -16.67 -8.59 5.50
C THR A 100 -18.14 -8.26 5.19
N PRO A 101 -18.57 -6.98 5.17
CA PRO A 101 -19.98 -6.62 5.09
C PRO A 101 -20.75 -7.28 3.94
N ILE A 102 -20.20 -7.26 2.72
CA ILE A 102 -20.83 -7.88 1.54
C ILE A 102 -20.97 -9.40 1.67
N VAL A 103 -20.00 -10.07 2.33
CA VAL A 103 -20.07 -11.50 2.62
C VAL A 103 -21.22 -11.76 3.59
N LYS A 104 -21.29 -11.00 4.68
CA LYS A 104 -22.33 -11.18 5.70
C LYS A 104 -23.72 -10.94 5.14
N GLU A 105 -23.87 -9.91 4.32
CA GLU A 105 -25.13 -9.61 3.62
C GLU A 105 -25.53 -10.76 2.71
N TYR A 106 -24.62 -11.27 1.89
CA TYR A 106 -24.89 -12.41 1.01
C TYR A 106 -25.26 -13.68 1.79
N MET A 107 -24.50 -14.01 2.85
CA MET A 107 -24.78 -15.17 3.71
C MET A 107 -26.17 -15.09 4.31
N ASN A 108 -26.57 -13.93 4.83
CA ASN A 108 -27.91 -13.73 5.39
C ASN A 108 -29.01 -13.84 4.31
N LEU A 109 -28.78 -13.33 3.10
CA LEU A 109 -29.74 -13.41 1.99
C LEU A 109 -29.94 -14.84 1.46
N LYS A 110 -28.97 -15.72 1.68
CA LYS A 110 -28.96 -17.11 1.21
C LYS A 110 -29.11 -18.14 2.32
N ASP A 111 -29.35 -17.68 3.55
CA ASP A 111 -29.40 -18.51 4.76
C ASP A 111 -28.15 -19.42 4.91
N ILE A 112 -26.99 -18.93 4.46
CA ILE A 112 -25.71 -19.63 4.57
C ILE A 112 -25.12 -19.34 5.96
N THR A 113 -24.77 -20.39 6.69
CA THR A 113 -24.13 -20.27 8.00
C THR A 113 -22.64 -20.58 7.97
N ASP A 114 -22.19 -21.37 6.99
CA ASP A 114 -20.79 -21.74 6.80
C ASP A 114 -20.17 -20.96 5.64
N GLU A 115 -19.01 -20.35 5.86
CA GLU A 115 -18.30 -19.61 4.80
C GLU A 115 -17.76 -20.53 3.70
N HIS A 116 -17.62 -21.83 3.96
CA HIS A 116 -17.22 -22.82 2.96
C HIS A 116 -18.30 -23.10 1.91
N GLU A 117 -19.55 -22.68 2.15
CA GLU A 117 -20.64 -22.77 1.19
C GLU A 117 -20.73 -21.53 0.29
N LEU A 118 -19.85 -20.54 0.49
CA LEU A 118 -19.81 -19.36 -0.36
C LEU A 118 -19.37 -19.74 -1.78
N PRO A 119 -20.01 -19.17 -2.81
CA PRO A 119 -19.61 -19.40 -4.19
C PRO A 119 -18.22 -18.82 -4.49
N ASP A 120 -17.54 -19.40 -5.48
CA ASP A 120 -16.18 -19.02 -5.92
C ASP A 120 -16.02 -17.56 -6.37
N ILE A 121 -17.12 -16.81 -6.52
CA ILE A 121 -17.11 -15.36 -6.77
C ILE A 121 -16.53 -14.56 -5.59
N PHE A 122 -16.52 -15.12 -4.38
CA PHE A 122 -15.93 -14.50 -3.19
C PHE A 122 -14.41 -14.69 -3.15
N VAL A 123 -13.72 -14.00 -4.06
CA VAL A 123 -12.27 -14.01 -4.17
C VAL A 123 -11.65 -13.01 -3.18
N THR A 124 -10.55 -13.42 -2.53
CA THR A 124 -9.78 -12.58 -1.61
C THR A 124 -8.45 -12.15 -2.21
N ALA A 125 -7.80 -11.16 -1.59
CA ALA A 125 -6.47 -10.71 -1.99
C ALA A 125 -5.39 -11.81 -1.87
N MET A 126 -5.61 -12.83 -1.02
CA MET A 126 -4.69 -13.95 -0.82
C MET A 126 -4.87 -15.09 -1.84
N SER A 127 -6.07 -15.21 -2.43
CA SER A 127 -6.37 -16.26 -3.40
C SER A 127 -6.02 -15.88 -4.85
N LEU A 128 -5.74 -14.61 -5.11
CA LEU A 128 -5.41 -14.12 -6.45
C LEU A 128 -3.94 -14.32 -6.79
N LYS A 129 -3.70 -14.80 -8.00
CA LYS A 129 -2.34 -14.91 -8.53
C LYS A 129 -1.79 -13.54 -8.91
N PRO A 130 -0.46 -13.34 -8.85
CA PRO A 130 0.16 -12.08 -9.24
C PRO A 130 -0.23 -11.61 -10.66
N GLU A 131 -0.33 -12.52 -11.62
CA GLU A 131 -0.66 -12.20 -13.01
C GLU A 131 -2.09 -11.66 -13.15
N GLU A 132 -3.02 -12.21 -12.37
CA GLU A 132 -4.42 -11.74 -12.33
C GLU A 132 -4.51 -10.33 -11.74
N ARG A 133 -3.72 -10.05 -10.69
CA ARG A 133 -3.60 -8.71 -10.10
C ARG A 133 -3.01 -7.71 -11.10
N ILE A 134 -1.95 -8.09 -11.80
CA ILE A 134 -1.30 -7.26 -12.83
C ILE A 134 -2.26 -6.98 -13.97
N ALA A 135 -2.97 -7.99 -14.48
CA ALA A 135 -3.95 -7.83 -15.55
C ALA A 135 -5.08 -6.88 -15.13
N MET A 136 -5.63 -7.07 -13.92
CA MET A 136 -6.67 -6.22 -13.36
C MET A 136 -6.19 -4.76 -13.25
N GLN A 137 -4.99 -4.53 -12.68
CA GLN A 137 -4.42 -3.19 -12.60
C GLN A 137 -4.15 -2.59 -13.99
N GLY A 138 -3.71 -3.39 -14.96
CA GLY A 138 -3.43 -2.96 -16.32
C GLY A 138 -4.65 -2.41 -17.05
N VAL A 139 -5.83 -2.96 -16.78
CA VAL A 139 -7.10 -2.40 -17.28
C VAL A 139 -7.32 -0.99 -16.74
N TRP A 140 -7.20 -0.79 -15.42
CA TRP A 140 -7.38 0.51 -14.79
C TRP A 140 -6.29 1.52 -15.17
N GLN A 141 -5.03 1.09 -15.27
CA GLN A 141 -3.86 1.95 -15.49
C GLN A 141 -3.97 2.76 -16.79
N LYS A 142 -4.64 2.21 -17.82
CA LYS A 142 -4.90 2.90 -19.10
C LYS A 142 -5.73 4.18 -18.94
N HIS A 143 -6.54 4.26 -17.88
CA HIS A 143 -7.47 5.35 -17.60
C HIS A 143 -7.03 6.24 -16.43
N ILE A 144 -5.82 6.03 -15.88
CA ILE A 144 -5.26 6.82 -14.77
C ILE A 144 -3.97 7.51 -15.24
N ASP A 145 -3.91 8.84 -15.16
CA ASP A 145 -2.77 9.66 -15.59
C ASP A 145 -1.64 9.73 -14.57
N ALA A 146 -1.94 9.69 -13.27
CA ALA A 146 -0.95 9.47 -12.23
C ALA A 146 -0.76 7.96 -11.96
N SER A 147 -0.71 7.53 -10.69
CA SER A 147 -0.42 6.14 -10.31
C SER A 147 -1.58 5.47 -9.58
N ILE A 148 -1.49 4.14 -9.47
CA ILE A 148 -2.40 3.30 -8.71
C ILE A 148 -1.60 2.64 -7.60
N SER A 149 -2.04 2.76 -6.35
CA SER A 149 -1.55 1.95 -5.24
C SER A 149 -2.25 0.61 -5.29
N SER A 150 -1.48 -0.44 -5.59
CA SER A 150 -1.97 -1.80 -5.75
C SER A 150 -0.92 -2.77 -5.24
N THR A 151 -1.34 -3.65 -4.33
CA THR A 151 -0.48 -4.58 -3.62
C THR A 151 -0.69 -6.01 -4.10
N ILE A 152 0.40 -6.70 -4.41
CA ILE A 152 0.44 -8.14 -4.64
C ILE A 152 0.92 -8.78 -3.33
N ASN A 153 0.06 -9.62 -2.74
CA ASN A 153 0.40 -10.37 -1.54
C ASN A 153 1.07 -11.68 -1.95
N LEU A 154 2.23 -11.96 -1.37
CA LEU A 154 3.01 -13.17 -1.61
C LEU A 154 3.14 -13.98 -0.33
N PRO A 155 3.20 -15.33 -0.44
CA PRO A 155 3.41 -16.18 0.73
C PRO A 155 4.84 -16.02 1.28
N TYR A 156 5.07 -16.50 2.50
CA TYR A 156 6.35 -16.37 3.20
C TYR A 156 7.52 -16.96 2.40
N GLU A 157 7.28 -18.09 1.75
CA GLU A 157 8.23 -18.85 0.94
C GLU A 157 8.55 -18.22 -0.42
N ALA A 158 7.89 -17.12 -0.81
CA ALA A 158 8.15 -16.46 -2.08
C ALA A 158 9.62 -16.03 -2.20
N THR A 159 10.19 -16.32 -3.36
CA THR A 159 11.62 -16.14 -3.66
C THR A 159 11.90 -14.77 -4.29
N VAL A 160 13.18 -14.42 -4.37
CA VAL A 160 13.63 -13.21 -5.10
C VAL A 160 13.27 -13.32 -6.59
N GLU A 161 13.32 -14.53 -7.15
CA GLU A 161 12.97 -14.79 -8.54
C GLU A 161 11.48 -14.54 -8.81
N ASP A 162 10.60 -14.93 -7.88
CA ASP A 162 9.16 -14.63 -7.98
C ASP A 162 8.93 -13.11 -8.03
N VAL A 163 9.59 -12.37 -7.14
CA VAL A 163 9.53 -10.90 -7.08
C VAL A 163 10.03 -10.27 -8.38
N TYR A 164 11.15 -10.76 -8.92
CA TYR A 164 11.71 -10.30 -10.20
C TYR A 164 10.71 -10.50 -11.34
N ASN A 165 10.15 -11.71 -11.47
CA ASN A 165 9.20 -12.04 -12.52
C ASN A 165 7.91 -11.20 -12.43
N ILE A 166 7.45 -10.91 -11.22
CA ILE A 166 6.30 -10.02 -10.99
C ILE A 166 6.58 -8.59 -11.49
N TYR A 167 7.75 -8.02 -11.18
CA TYR A 167 8.13 -6.70 -11.68
C TYR A 167 8.31 -6.69 -13.20
N MET A 168 8.92 -7.72 -13.78
CA MET A 168 9.07 -7.85 -15.23
C MET A 168 7.71 -7.92 -15.92
N SER A 169 6.80 -8.76 -15.42
CA SER A 169 5.43 -8.87 -15.93
C SER A 169 4.67 -7.54 -15.80
N ALA A 170 4.80 -6.82 -14.69
CA ALA A 170 4.18 -5.51 -14.51
C ALA A 170 4.71 -4.47 -15.51
N TRP A 171 6.02 -4.49 -15.78
CA TRP A 171 6.65 -3.62 -16.78
C TRP A 171 6.17 -3.93 -18.20
N GLU A 172 6.12 -5.21 -18.58
CA GLU A 172 5.58 -5.66 -19.87
C GLU A 172 4.11 -5.23 -20.07
N ASN A 173 3.33 -5.24 -18.99
CA ASN A 173 1.95 -4.76 -18.95
C ASN A 173 1.82 -3.22 -18.86
N LYS A 174 2.92 -2.48 -18.95
CA LYS A 174 2.98 -1.00 -18.92
C LYS A 174 2.39 -0.40 -17.64
N LEU A 175 2.51 -1.11 -16.53
CA LEU A 175 2.14 -0.58 -15.22
C LEU A 175 3.15 0.48 -14.79
N LYS A 176 2.67 1.56 -14.16
CA LYS A 176 3.55 2.64 -13.67
C LYS A 176 4.23 2.28 -12.35
N GLY A 177 3.73 1.26 -11.67
CA GLY A 177 4.26 0.73 -10.43
C GLY A 177 3.35 -0.32 -9.85
N ILE A 178 3.91 -1.18 -9.00
CA ILE A 178 3.22 -2.18 -8.20
C ILE A 178 3.87 -2.22 -6.83
N THR A 179 3.12 -2.62 -5.81
CA THR A 179 3.66 -2.88 -4.46
C THR A 179 3.62 -4.37 -4.21
N ILE A 180 4.66 -4.91 -3.58
CA ILE A 180 4.70 -6.32 -3.16
C ILE A 180 4.73 -6.35 -1.64
N TYR A 181 3.87 -7.17 -1.06
CA TYR A 181 3.88 -7.50 0.35
C TYR A 181 4.09 -9.01 0.50
N ARG A 182 5.22 -9.41 1.08
CA ARG A 182 5.51 -10.82 1.36
C ARG A 182 5.14 -11.12 2.81
N ASP A 183 4.44 -12.21 3.03
CA ASP A 183 4.05 -12.61 4.37
C ASP A 183 5.29 -12.83 5.25
N GLY A 184 5.16 -12.51 6.54
CA GLY A 184 6.26 -12.53 7.52
C GLY A 184 7.32 -11.43 7.36
N CYS A 185 7.09 -10.41 6.54
CA CYS A 185 7.89 -9.18 6.56
C CYS A 185 7.85 -8.50 7.95
N GLU A 186 8.96 -7.86 8.34
CA GLU A 186 9.13 -7.21 9.65
C GLU A 186 8.13 -6.07 9.90
N ARG A 187 7.68 -5.41 8.82
CA ARG A 187 6.44 -4.63 8.82
C ARG A 187 5.24 -5.58 8.88
N SER A 188 4.65 -5.72 10.07
CA SER A 188 3.32 -6.29 10.21
C SER A 188 2.34 -5.41 9.43
N GLY A 189 1.77 -5.94 8.34
CA GLY A 189 0.63 -5.32 7.68
C GLY A 189 -0.47 -5.02 8.69
N VAL A 190 -1.19 -3.91 8.50
CA VAL A 190 -2.31 -3.52 9.38
C VAL A 190 -3.41 -4.59 9.39
N LEU A 191 -3.46 -5.40 8.33
CA LEU A 191 -4.33 -6.56 8.19
C LEU A 191 -3.46 -7.82 8.34
N LEU A 192 -3.64 -8.53 9.45
CA LEU A 192 -2.97 -9.79 9.74
C LEU A 192 -3.91 -10.96 9.40
N ASN A 193 -3.36 -12.03 8.85
CA ASN A 193 -4.06 -13.31 8.79
C ASN A 193 -4.01 -13.98 10.17
N ASP A 194 -5.12 -14.55 10.62
CA ASP A 194 -5.14 -15.38 11.82
C ASP A 194 -4.38 -16.68 11.57
N LYS A 195 -3.13 -16.74 12.06
CA LYS A 195 -2.47 -17.86 12.77
C LYS A 195 -0.96 -17.65 12.81
N LYS A 196 -0.41 -17.28 13.97
CA LYS A 196 0.89 -17.80 14.41
C LYS A 196 0.61 -18.96 15.35
N SER A 197 0.84 -20.19 14.88
CA SER A 197 0.87 -21.34 15.77
C SER A 197 2.11 -21.27 16.67
N ASP A 198 1.96 -21.64 17.95
CA ASP A 198 3.01 -21.54 18.98
C ASP A 198 4.30 -22.34 18.71
N LYS A 199 4.42 -23.03 17.57
CA LYS A 199 5.65 -23.72 17.16
C LYS A 199 6.75 -22.77 16.68
N ASP A 200 6.42 -21.57 16.19
CA ASP A 200 7.42 -20.63 15.64
C ASP A 200 8.15 -19.79 16.70
N LYS A 201 7.64 -19.74 17.94
CA LYS A 201 8.33 -19.05 19.05
C LYS A 201 9.53 -19.83 19.57
N LYS A 202 9.46 -21.17 19.60
CA LYS A 202 10.55 -22.02 20.12
C LYS A 202 11.83 -21.96 19.27
N ASN A 203 11.70 -21.88 17.94
CA ASN A 203 12.86 -21.78 17.05
C ASN A 203 13.57 -20.40 17.12
N LYS A 204 12.93 -19.35 17.65
CA LYS A 204 13.54 -18.03 17.84
C LYS A 204 14.29 -17.91 19.18
N GLU A 205 13.86 -18.63 20.21
CA GLU A 205 14.55 -18.64 21.52
C GLU A 205 15.84 -19.47 21.48
N GLU A 206 15.86 -20.59 20.75
CA GLU A 206 17.08 -21.42 20.62
C GLU A 206 18.20 -20.72 19.83
N LYS A 207 17.87 -19.88 18.84
CA LYS A 207 18.87 -19.12 18.06
C LYS A 207 19.39 -17.84 18.73
N LYS A 208 18.68 -17.31 19.74
CA LYS A 208 19.16 -16.16 20.53
C LYS A 208 20.20 -16.58 21.57
N ASN A 209 20.00 -17.74 22.21
CA ASN A 209 20.88 -18.24 23.26
C ASN A 209 22.31 -18.59 22.80
N ASP A 210 22.54 -18.78 21.51
CA ASP A 210 23.86 -19.11 20.95
C ASP A 210 24.70 -17.86 20.58
N LYS A 211 24.05 -16.71 20.36
CA LYS A 211 24.75 -15.44 20.06
C LYS A 211 25.12 -14.64 21.30
N ASP A 212 24.35 -14.77 22.39
CA ASP A 212 24.58 -14.01 23.63
C ASP A 212 25.70 -14.56 24.52
N LYS A 213 26.28 -15.73 24.21
CA LYS A 213 27.44 -16.29 24.93
C LYS A 213 28.81 -15.83 24.43
N LYS A 214 28.90 -15.10 23.31
CA LYS A 214 30.19 -14.71 22.71
C LYS A 214 30.63 -13.26 22.94
N ASN A 215 29.80 -12.39 23.51
CA ASN A 215 30.10 -10.95 23.63
C ASN A 215 30.11 -10.42 25.09
N LYS A 216 30.33 -11.28 26.09
CA LYS A 216 30.30 -10.88 27.52
C LYS A 216 31.64 -10.84 28.24
N GLU A 217 32.75 -10.77 27.49
CA GLU A 217 34.06 -10.42 28.03
C GLU A 217 34.60 -9.24 27.23
N GLU A 218 34.20 -8.03 27.61
CA GLU A 218 35.11 -6.89 27.74
C GLU A 218 34.34 -5.61 28.15
N LYS A 219 34.86 -4.98 29.20
CA LYS A 219 34.67 -3.58 29.62
C LYS A 219 33.48 -3.25 30.53
N ILE A 220 33.73 -3.55 31.80
CA ILE A 220 33.37 -2.74 32.96
C ILE A 220 34.30 -1.51 32.99
N GLU A 221 33.76 -0.28 33.05
CA GLU A 221 34.08 0.74 34.06
C GLU A 221 33.51 2.14 33.72
N LYS A 222 32.81 2.71 34.73
CA LYS A 222 32.56 4.13 35.07
C LYS A 222 31.24 4.79 34.64
N SER A 223 30.33 4.80 35.63
CA SER A 223 29.47 5.93 36.04
C SER A 223 30.35 7.12 36.52
N GLU A 224 29.98 8.40 36.57
CA GLU A 224 28.72 9.14 36.70
C GLU A 224 28.88 10.51 36.00
N GLU A 225 27.78 11.15 35.58
CA GLU A 225 27.38 12.54 35.93
C GLU A 225 26.23 13.01 35.01
N HIS A 226 25.19 13.55 35.64
CA HIS A 226 24.01 14.12 35.01
C HIS A 226 24.30 15.52 34.44
N HIS A 227 24.07 15.73 33.15
CA HIS A 227 23.83 17.05 32.57
C HIS A 227 22.65 16.99 31.59
N ILE A 228 21.70 17.91 31.79
CA ILE A 228 20.54 18.14 30.93
C ILE A 228 20.99 19.14 29.85
N GLU A 229 21.10 18.69 28.60
CA GLU A 229 21.25 19.57 27.43
C GLU A 229 20.38 19.07 26.27
N ASP A 230 19.64 20.00 25.66
CA ASP A 230 18.78 19.81 24.50
C ASP A 230 19.59 19.32 23.28
N GLY A 231 19.54 18.02 22.99
CA GLY A 231 20.27 17.39 21.89
C GLY A 231 19.33 16.90 20.79
N HIS A 232 19.23 17.64 19.68
CA HIS A 232 18.81 17.05 18.41
C HIS A 232 19.90 16.05 17.97
N GLU A 233 19.71 14.77 18.23
CA GLU A 233 20.56 13.70 17.68
C GLU A 233 20.54 13.81 16.14
N LYS A 234 21.66 14.26 15.56
CA LYS A 234 21.89 14.20 14.12
C LYS A 234 21.99 12.74 13.70
N PHE A 235 20.91 12.20 13.14
CA PHE A 235 20.90 10.84 12.61
C PHE A 235 21.66 10.79 11.28
N VAL A 236 22.76 10.04 11.25
CA VAL A 236 23.58 9.79 10.05
C VAL A 236 23.10 8.52 9.35
N CYS A 237 22.84 8.59 8.04
CA CYS A 237 22.43 7.43 7.24
C CYS A 237 23.48 6.31 7.28
N PRO A 238 23.13 5.07 7.70
CA PRO A 238 24.09 3.97 7.83
C PRO A 238 24.58 3.39 6.49
N GLU A 239 23.86 3.64 5.39
CA GLU A 239 24.24 3.18 4.05
C GLU A 239 25.24 4.12 3.36
N CYS A 240 25.08 5.43 3.51
CA CYS A 240 25.84 6.41 2.71
C CYS A 240 26.49 7.54 3.51
N GLY A 241 26.35 7.55 4.85
CA GLY A 241 26.97 8.55 5.73
C GLY A 241 26.37 9.96 5.64
N ASN A 242 25.23 10.16 4.96
CA ASN A 242 24.64 11.48 4.80
C ASN A 242 23.79 11.89 6.02
N GLU A 243 23.79 13.19 6.36
CA GLU A 243 23.07 13.78 7.50
C GLU A 243 21.63 14.22 7.14
N ALA A 244 21.27 14.25 5.86
CA ALA A 244 19.98 14.75 5.39
C ALA A 244 18.91 13.64 5.38
N ILE A 245 18.18 13.52 6.49
CA ILE A 245 17.01 12.66 6.63
C ILE A 245 15.76 13.51 6.93
N ILE A 246 14.68 13.29 6.18
CA ILE A 246 13.39 13.94 6.44
C ILE A 246 12.42 12.93 7.08
N PRO A 247 11.81 13.25 8.23
CA PRO A 247 10.77 12.43 8.81
C PRO A 247 9.49 12.55 7.97
N THR A 248 9.01 11.45 7.41
CA THR A 248 7.74 11.40 6.68
C THR A 248 6.93 10.21 7.18
N GLY A 249 5.77 10.48 7.80
CA GLY A 249 4.84 9.42 8.23
C GLY A 249 5.43 8.39 9.21
N GLY A 250 6.28 8.82 10.16
CA GLY A 250 6.92 7.92 11.14
C GLY A 250 8.18 7.21 10.66
N CYS A 251 8.65 7.51 9.44
CA CYS A 251 9.89 6.96 8.89
C CYS A 251 10.92 8.05 8.58
N SER A 252 12.18 7.72 8.81
CA SER A 252 13.37 8.48 8.44
C SER A 252 13.83 8.06 7.04
N VAL A 253 13.76 8.95 6.05
CA VAL A 253 14.23 8.68 4.66
C VAL A 253 15.46 9.50 4.33
N CYS A 254 16.53 8.84 3.88
CA CYS A 254 17.74 9.45 3.34
C CYS A 254 17.52 9.88 1.89
N LEU A 255 17.71 11.18 1.60
CA LEU A 255 17.50 11.74 0.26
C LEU A 255 18.59 11.35 -0.77
N GLN A 256 19.74 10.86 -0.31
CA GLN A 256 20.88 10.58 -1.18
C GLN A 256 20.81 9.17 -1.80
N CYS A 257 20.46 8.16 -1.00
CA CYS A 257 20.47 6.75 -1.42
C CYS A 257 19.12 6.05 -1.28
N GLY A 258 18.10 6.74 -0.75
CA GLY A 258 16.77 6.15 -0.54
C GLY A 258 16.67 5.19 0.65
N TYR A 259 17.74 5.04 1.45
CA TYR A 259 17.68 4.29 2.71
C TYR A 259 16.54 4.84 3.58
N SER A 260 15.69 3.95 4.08
CA SER A 260 14.63 4.35 5.00
C SER A 260 14.58 3.43 6.22
N LYS A 261 14.44 4.03 7.40
CA LYS A 261 14.25 3.33 8.67
C LYS A 261 13.02 3.90 9.35
N CYS A 262 12.05 3.04 9.66
CA CYS A 262 10.88 3.42 10.45
C CYS A 262 11.12 3.03 11.91
N ASN A 263 10.69 3.88 12.83
CA ASN A 263 10.64 3.54 14.25
C ASN A 263 9.34 2.80 14.57
#